data_AF-A0A2N1NJH9-F1
#
_entry.id   AF-A0A2N1NJH9-F1
#
_cell.length_a   1.000
_cell.length_b   1.000
_cell.length_c   1.000
_cell.angle_alpha   90.00
_cell.angle_beta   90.00
_cell.angle_gamma   90.00
#
_symmetry.space_group_name_H-M   'P 1'
#
loop_
_entity.id
_entity.type
_entity.pdbx_description
1 polymer ?
#
loop_
_entity_poly.entity_id
_entity_poly.type
_entity_poly.pdbx_seq_one_letter_code
_entity_poly.pdbx_strand_id
1 'polypeptide(L)'
;MEKLLELIMKHCKNIKFLDLNINVNQIIYSALNLIENIKQNLNYLSIKTYYNKELSSFLLQKLGQIIPPKLEYLDLYLCNVKACDFEVFLKKSQDTFIKKLLISNIKVNKIYIFIYLVLRLSRIFIVFIGPTIQTK
;
A
#
# COMPACT_ATOMS: atom_id res chain seq x y z
N MET A 1 -18.89 -8.56 -3.97
CA MET A 1 -17.43 -8.65 -3.74
C MET A 1 -17.11 -9.14 -2.32
N GLU A 2 -17.81 -8.65 -1.29
CA GLU A 2 -17.61 -9.07 0.11
C GLU A 2 -17.71 -10.60 0.32
N LYS A 3 -18.76 -11.26 -0.19
CA LYS A 3 -18.89 -12.74 -0.13
C LYS A 3 -17.71 -13.51 -0.73
N LEU A 4 -17.09 -12.96 -1.78
CA LEU A 4 -15.91 -13.58 -2.40
C LEU A 4 -14.69 -13.45 -1.48
N LEU A 5 -14.50 -12.29 -0.86
CA LEU A 5 -13.42 -12.06 0.09
C LEU A 5 -13.56 -12.95 1.34
N GLU A 6 -14.79 -13.18 1.83
CA GLU A 6 -15.05 -14.13 2.91
C GLU A 6 -14.66 -15.57 2.54
N LEU A 7 -15.00 -16.02 1.34
CA LEU A 7 -14.61 -17.35 0.86
C LEU A 7 -13.10 -17.47 0.71
N ILE A 8 -12.42 -16.43 0.18
CA ILE A 8 -10.97 -16.38 0.08
C ILE A 8 -10.35 -16.47 1.48
N MET A 9 -10.83 -15.69 2.46
CA MET A 9 -10.33 -15.75 3.84
C MET A 9 -10.51 -17.13 4.47
N LYS A 10 -11.61 -17.83 4.15
CA LYS A 10 -11.92 -19.16 4.68
C LYS A 10 -11.04 -20.26 4.09
N HIS A 11 -10.77 -20.20 2.78
CA HIS A 11 -10.15 -21.30 2.05
C HIS A 11 -8.69 -21.07 1.63
N CYS A 12 -8.26 -19.81 1.51
CA CYS A 12 -6.94 -19.45 0.97
C CYS A 12 -6.04 -18.85 2.06
N LYS A 13 -5.46 -19.71 2.91
CA LYS A 13 -4.56 -19.26 4.01
C LYS A 13 -3.12 -18.98 3.55
N ASN A 14 -2.69 -19.56 2.43
CA ASN A 14 -1.30 -19.55 1.97
C ASN A 14 -1.05 -18.62 0.77
N ILE A 15 -1.82 -17.53 0.68
CA ILE A 15 -1.66 -16.55 -0.40
C ILE A 15 -0.32 -15.83 -0.22
N LYS A 16 0.57 -15.96 -1.20
CA LYS A 16 1.88 -15.28 -1.24
C LYS A 16 1.84 -13.93 -1.95
N PHE A 17 0.89 -13.74 -2.86
CA PHE A 17 0.77 -12.57 -3.73
C PHE A 17 -0.66 -12.05 -3.69
N LEU A 18 -0.82 -10.76 -3.41
CA LEU A 18 -2.12 -10.11 -3.41
C LEU A 18 -2.05 -8.78 -4.17
N ASP A 19 -2.87 -8.63 -5.22
CA ASP A 19 -3.07 -7.37 -5.95
C ASP A 19 -4.53 -6.93 -5.80
N LEU A 20 -4.75 -5.76 -5.22
CA LEU A 20 -6.08 -5.22 -4.92
C LEU A 20 -6.31 -3.90 -5.65
N ASN A 21 -7.46 -3.79 -6.28
CA ASN A 21 -7.97 -2.54 -6.84
C ASN A 21 -9.21 -2.10 -6.03
N ILE A 22 -9.02 -1.10 -5.16
CA ILE A 22 -10.04 -0.64 -4.20
C ILE A 22 -10.58 0.71 -4.68
N ASN A 23 -11.70 0.66 -5.40
CA ASN A 23 -12.33 1.86 -5.99
C ASN A 23 -13.57 2.35 -5.25
N VAL A 24 -14.08 1.59 -4.27
CA VAL A 24 -15.23 1.99 -3.45
C VAL A 24 -14.98 1.73 -1.97
N ASN A 25 -15.56 2.59 -1.12
CA ASN A 25 -15.33 2.56 0.32
C ASN A 25 -15.76 1.24 0.99
N GLN A 26 -16.78 0.55 0.48
CA GLN A 26 -17.28 -0.70 1.08
C GLN A 26 -16.24 -1.82 1.06
N ILE A 27 -15.37 -1.86 0.04
CA ILE A 27 -14.41 -2.95 -0.15
C ILE A 27 -13.20 -2.83 0.79
N ILE A 28 -12.89 -1.62 1.28
CA ILE A 28 -11.63 -1.37 2.00
C ILE A 28 -11.52 -2.18 3.29
N TYR A 29 -12.60 -2.31 4.06
CA TYR A 29 -12.58 -3.06 5.31
C TYR A 29 -12.33 -4.55 5.05
N SER A 30 -13.01 -5.13 4.07
CA SER A 30 -12.80 -6.54 3.70
C SER A 30 -11.39 -6.77 3.14
N ALA A 31 -10.85 -5.82 2.38
CA ALA A 31 -9.47 -5.87 1.90
C ALA A 31 -8.45 -5.86 3.04
N LEU A 32 -8.62 -4.96 4.01
CA LEU A 32 -7.76 -4.88 5.20
C LEU A 32 -7.85 -6.17 6.04
N ASN A 33 -9.05 -6.69 6.26
CA ASN A 33 -9.25 -7.96 6.97
C ASN A 33 -8.59 -9.14 6.25
N LEU A 34 -8.66 -9.19 4.91
CA LEU A 34 -7.99 -10.23 4.14
C LEU A 34 -6.48 -10.15 4.33
N ILE A 35 -5.87 -8.96 4.19
CA ILE A 35 -4.43 -8.74 4.39
C ILE A 35 -4.01 -9.21 5.78
N GLU A 36 -4.76 -8.83 6.81
CA GLU A 36 -4.47 -9.24 8.19
C GLU A 36 -4.57 -10.76 8.39
N ASN A 37 -5.58 -11.41 7.79
CA ASN A 37 -5.78 -12.86 7.90
C ASN A 37 -4.66 -13.67 7.22
N ILE A 38 -4.13 -13.19 6.09
CA ILE A 38 -3.08 -13.90 5.34
C ILE A 38 -1.65 -13.42 5.68
N LYS A 39 -1.49 -12.52 6.65
CA LYS A 39 -0.25 -11.76 6.86
C LYS A 39 1.01 -12.61 7.08
N GLN A 40 0.87 -13.83 7.59
CA GLN A 40 2.01 -14.73 7.84
C GLN A 40 2.60 -15.35 6.56
N ASN A 41 1.80 -15.43 5.48
CA ASN A 41 2.20 -16.08 4.22
C ASN A 41 2.39 -15.08 3.07
N LEU A 42 1.99 -13.83 3.27
CA LEU A 42 1.99 -12.80 2.24
C LEU A 42 3.41 -12.24 2.05
N ASN A 43 3.94 -12.38 0.84
CA ASN A 43 5.27 -11.88 0.46
C ASN A 43 5.21 -10.65 -0.44
N TYR A 44 4.16 -10.52 -1.24
CA TYR A 44 4.00 -9.47 -2.25
C TYR A 44 2.60 -8.86 -2.15
N LEU A 45 2.55 -7.54 -1.96
CA LEU A 45 1.30 -6.80 -1.83
C LEU A 45 1.29 -5.61 -2.78
N SER A 46 0.23 -5.51 -3.59
CA SER A 46 -0.08 -4.35 -4.43
C SER A 46 -1.47 -3.85 -4.08
N ILE A 47 -1.62 -2.55 -3.82
CA ILE A 47 -2.92 -1.93 -3.55
C ILE A 47 -3.04 -0.65 -4.37
N LYS A 48 -4.14 -0.53 -5.09
CA LYS A 48 -4.45 0.59 -5.97
C LYS A 48 -5.77 1.24 -5.53
N THR A 49 -5.75 2.54 -5.28
CA THR A 49 -6.89 3.33 -4.81
C THR A 49 -7.13 4.48 -5.78
N TYR A 50 -7.65 4.16 -6.96
CA TYR A 50 -7.83 5.15 -8.02
C TYR A 50 -8.90 6.18 -7.63
N TYR A 51 -8.63 7.45 -7.97
CA TYR A 51 -9.59 8.57 -7.93
C TYR A 51 -10.21 8.92 -6.57
N ASN A 52 -9.89 8.21 -5.49
CA ASN A 52 -10.45 8.47 -4.17
C ASN A 52 -9.36 8.81 -3.16
N LYS A 53 -9.24 10.11 -2.88
CA LYS A 53 -8.27 10.65 -1.91
C LYS A 53 -8.54 10.19 -0.48
N GLU A 54 -9.79 10.19 -0.07
CA GLU A 54 -10.18 9.82 1.29
C GLU A 54 -9.85 8.35 1.55
N LEU A 55 -10.15 7.49 0.58
CA LEU A 55 -9.82 6.07 0.62
C LEU A 55 -8.31 5.84 0.65
N SER A 56 -7.55 6.60 -0.13
CA SER A 56 -6.08 6.52 -0.15
C SER A 56 -5.46 6.93 1.20
N SER A 57 -5.95 8.01 1.81
CA SER A 57 -5.52 8.47 3.14
C SER A 57 -5.91 7.46 4.23
N PHE A 58 -7.16 6.97 4.21
CA PHE A 58 -7.63 5.95 5.15
C PHE A 58 -6.81 4.66 5.05
N LEU A 59 -6.52 4.20 3.83
CA LEU A 59 -5.66 3.04 3.59
C LEU A 59 -4.31 3.20 4.28
N LEU A 60 -3.61 4.32 4.08
CA LEU A 60 -2.31 4.54 4.72
C LEU A 60 -2.38 4.57 6.25
N GLN A 61 -3.41 5.21 6.80
CA GLN A 61 -3.58 5.28 8.25
C GLN A 61 -3.79 3.91 8.90
N LYS A 62 -4.39 2.95 8.19
CA LYS A 62 -4.67 1.60 8.68
C LYS A 62 -3.59 0.58 8.31
N LEU A 63 -3.10 0.63 7.07
CA LEU A 63 -2.21 -0.38 6.51
C LEU A 63 -0.94 -0.56 7.35
N GLY A 64 -0.35 0.53 7.85
CA GLY A 64 0.86 0.45 8.67
C GLY A 64 0.72 -0.40 9.93
N GLN A 65 -0.48 -0.60 10.47
CA GLN A 65 -0.73 -1.43 11.66
C GLN A 65 -0.92 -2.92 11.34
N ILE A 66 -1.39 -3.24 10.14
CA ILE A 66 -1.80 -4.60 9.76
C ILE A 66 -0.86 -5.27 8.76
N ILE A 67 0.10 -4.51 8.22
CA ILE A 67 1.03 -5.01 7.22
C ILE A 67 1.87 -6.17 7.81
N PRO A 68 2.19 -7.21 7.01
CA PRO A 68 3.05 -8.29 7.46
C PRO A 68 4.38 -7.78 8.02
N PRO A 69 5.01 -8.49 8.99
CA PRO A 69 6.31 -8.10 9.52
C PRO A 69 7.43 -8.15 8.47
N LYS A 70 7.23 -8.90 7.38
CA LYS A 70 8.17 -9.02 6.27
C LYS A 70 7.44 -9.04 4.93
N LEU A 71 7.90 -8.22 3.99
CA LEU A 71 7.48 -8.23 2.57
C LEU A 71 8.70 -8.20 1.66
N GLU A 72 8.65 -8.97 0.57
CA GLU A 72 9.61 -8.86 -0.54
C GLU A 72 9.25 -7.65 -1.43
N TYR A 73 7.96 -7.31 -1.53
CA TYR A 73 7.49 -6.18 -2.33
C TYR A 73 6.21 -5.57 -1.77
N LEU A 74 6.19 -4.24 -1.65
CA LEU A 74 4.97 -3.45 -1.43
C LEU A 74 4.84 -2.40 -2.53
N ASP A 75 3.69 -2.38 -3.20
CA ASP A 75 3.32 -1.38 -4.20
C ASP A 75 2.03 -0.68 -3.80
N LEU A 76 2.08 0.65 -3.67
CA LEU A 76 0.93 1.48 -3.32
C LEU A 76 0.69 2.50 -4.41
N TYR A 77 -0.45 2.39 -5.09
CA TYR A 77 -0.88 3.35 -6.11
C TYR A 77 -2.05 4.18 -5.56
N LEU A 78 -1.74 5.39 -5.10
CA LEU A 78 -2.58 6.22 -4.25
C LEU A 78 -2.99 7.53 -4.94
N CYS A 79 -4.14 8.08 -4.59
CA CYS A 79 -4.66 9.31 -5.17
C CYS A 79 -4.59 10.50 -4.19
N ASN A 80 -3.90 11.57 -4.58
CA ASN A 80 -3.86 12.88 -3.93
C ASN A 80 -3.62 12.88 -2.40
N VAL A 81 -2.75 11.97 -1.95
CA VAL A 81 -2.38 11.79 -0.54
C VAL A 81 -1.43 12.90 -0.08
N LYS A 82 -1.54 13.33 1.19
CA LYS A 82 -0.67 14.35 1.79
C LYS A 82 0.58 13.73 2.42
N ALA A 83 1.63 14.54 2.59
CA ALA A 83 2.87 14.11 3.25
C ALA A 83 2.63 13.52 4.66
N CYS A 84 1.75 14.15 5.45
CA CYS A 84 1.41 13.69 6.80
C CYS A 84 0.82 12.28 6.84
N ASP A 85 0.06 11.86 5.82
CA ASP A 85 -0.48 10.49 5.76
C ASP A 85 0.64 9.47 5.57
N PHE A 86 1.65 9.80 4.77
CA PHE A 86 2.84 8.96 4.58
C PHE A 86 3.66 8.85 5.85
N GLU A 87 3.87 9.96 6.58
CA GLU A 87 4.58 9.94 7.86
C GLU A 87 3.88 9.02 8.87
N VAL A 88 2.55 9.06 8.93
CA VAL A 88 1.76 8.18 9.80
C VAL A 88 1.94 6.71 9.39
N PHE A 89 1.88 6.41 8.10
CA PHE A 89 2.13 5.05 7.59
C PHE A 89 3.54 4.56 7.95
N LEU A 90 4.57 5.37 7.70
CA LEU A 90 5.97 5.02 7.97
C LEU A 90 6.23 4.80 9.46
N LYS A 91 5.70 5.66 10.34
CA LYS A 91 5.81 5.48 11.80
C LYS A 91 5.14 4.19 12.25
N LYS A 92 3.98 3.86 11.71
CA LYS A 92 3.23 2.64 12.07
C LYS A 92 3.89 1.36 11.55
N SER A 93 4.59 1.44 10.42
CA SER A 93 5.30 0.31 9.79
C SER A 93 6.80 0.24 10.13
N GLN A 94 7.24 0.94 11.18
CA GLN A 94 8.65 1.03 11.55
C GLN A 94 9.31 -0.33 11.83
N ASP A 95 8.52 -1.29 12.33
CA ASP A 95 8.98 -2.64 12.68
C ASP A 95 8.79 -3.65 11.54
N THR A 96 8.35 -3.18 10.37
CA THR A 96 8.15 -4.00 9.19
C THR A 96 9.36 -3.96 8.26
N PHE A 97 9.88 -5.12 7.88
CA PHE A 97 10.87 -5.23 6.83
C PHE A 97 10.21 -5.26 5.45
N ILE A 98 10.47 -4.27 4.61
CA ILE A 98 10.02 -4.24 3.21
C ILE A 98 11.26 -4.19 2.31
N LYS A 99 11.50 -5.22 1.51
CA LYS A 99 12.70 -5.25 0.64
C LYS A 99 12.62 -4.23 -0.50
N LYS A 100 11.45 -4.10 -1.13
CA LYS A 100 11.19 -3.11 -2.18
C LYS A 100 9.84 -2.44 -1.93
N LEU A 101 9.87 -1.12 -1.75
CA LEU A 101 8.69 -0.30 -1.52
C LEU A 101 8.51 0.68 -2.69
N LEU A 102 7.40 0.57 -3.40
CA LEU A 102 6.99 1.50 -4.44
C LEU A 102 5.73 2.24 -3.98
N ILE A 103 5.75 3.56 -4.07
CA ILE A 103 4.59 4.39 -3.74
C ILE A 103 4.38 5.37 -4.88
N SER A 104 3.27 5.27 -5.59
CA SER A 104 2.84 6.23 -6.60
C SER A 104 1.72 7.08 -6.03
N ASN A 105 1.87 8.41 -6.04
CA ASN A 105 0.82 9.34 -5.64
C ASN A 105 0.37 10.16 -6.86
N ILE A 106 -0.83 9.90 -7.36
CA ILE A 106 -1.38 10.63 -8.50
C ILE A 106 -2.17 11.82 -7.99
N LYS A 107 -1.77 13.00 -8.39
CA LYS A 107 -2.60 14.20 -8.34
C LYS A 107 -3.18 14.42 -9.73
N VAL A 108 -4.34 15.06 -9.82
CA VAL A 108 -4.94 15.43 -11.12
C VAL A 108 -3.84 16.05 -12.00
N ASN A 109 -3.55 15.41 -13.14
CA ASN A 109 -2.53 15.76 -14.13
C ASN A 109 -1.04 15.68 -13.70
N LYS A 110 -0.69 15.04 -12.57
CA LYS A 110 0.72 14.79 -12.16
C LYS A 110 0.88 13.46 -11.43
N ILE A 111 1.76 12.59 -11.92
CA ILE A 111 2.19 11.38 -11.22
C ILE A 111 3.48 11.70 -10.46
N TYR A 112 3.47 11.52 -9.14
CA TYR A 112 4.67 11.52 -8.33
C TYR A 112 5.02 10.08 -7.97
N ILE A 113 6.13 9.57 -8.48
CA ILE A 113 6.61 8.22 -8.16
C ILE A 113 7.65 8.36 -7.04
N PHE A 114 7.30 7.84 -5.87
CA PHE A 114 8.22 7.68 -4.75
C PHE A 114 8.76 6.25 -4.79
N ILE A 115 10.03 6.10 -5.18
CA ILE A 115 10.73 4.81 -5.10
C ILE A 115 11.50 4.79 -3.79
N TYR A 116 11.09 3.92 -2.86
CA TYR A 116 11.83 3.65 -1.64
C TYR A 116 12.68 2.38 -1.84
N LEU A 117 13.98 2.57 -2.07
CA LEU A 117 14.97 1.50 -1.97
C LEU A 117 15.33 1.37 -0.49
N VAL A 118 14.84 0.33 0.18
CA VAL A 118 15.08 0.14 1.62
C VAL A 118 16.54 -0.24 1.85
N LEU A 119 17.34 0.72 2.33
CA LEU A 119 18.59 0.46 3.04
C LEU A 119 18.27 0.39 4.54
N ARG A 120 18.45 -0.82 5.08
CA ARG A 120 18.57 -1.22 6.49
C ARG A 120 18.41 -0.06 7.50
N LEU A 121 17.33 -0.12 8.29
CA LEU A 121 17.01 0.70 9.47
C LEU A 121 18.23 1.37 10.11
N SER A 122 18.44 2.66 9.81
CA SER A 122 19.09 3.66 10.66
C SER A 122 19.26 5.02 9.97
N ARG A 123 19.12 5.13 8.63
CA ARG A 123 19.08 6.43 7.92
C ARG A 123 18.12 6.35 6.73
N ILE A 124 16.99 7.06 6.83
CA ILE A 124 15.99 7.16 5.76
C ILE A 124 16.53 8.13 4.71
N PHE A 125 16.90 7.63 3.52
CA PHE A 125 17.09 8.46 2.34
C PHE A 125 15.80 8.42 1.51
N ILE A 126 15.02 9.50 1.55
CA ILE A 126 13.85 9.65 0.70
C ILE A 126 14.33 10.12 -0.68
N VAL A 127 14.31 9.24 -1.68
CA VAL A 127 14.57 9.62 -3.06
C VAL A 127 13.23 10.04 -3.70
N PHE A 128 13.06 11.35 -3.90
CA PHE A 128 11.93 11.92 -4.63
C PHE A 128 12.23 11.89 -6.13
N ILE A 129 11.50 11.09 -6.91
CA ILE A 129 11.56 11.16 -8.37
C ILE A 129 10.31 11.92 -8.84
N GLY A 130 10.49 13.20 -9.16
CA GLY A 130 9.47 14.06 -9.78
C GLY A 130 9.23 13.68 -11.26
N PRO A 131 8.16 14.18 -11.90
CA PRO A 131 7.68 13.65 -13.17
C PRO A 131 8.70 13.77 -14.30
N THR A 132 8.94 12.65 -14.99
CA THR A 132 9.28 12.65 -16.42
C THR A 132 7.99 12.87 -17.23
N ILE A 133 8.12 13.70 -18.26
CA ILE A 133 7.16 14.02 -19.34
C ILE A 133 6.29 15.27 -19.06
N GLN A 134 6.79 16.40 -19.55
CA GLN A 134 5.95 17.43 -20.18
C GLN A 134 5.44 16.83 -21.51
N THR A 135 4.13 16.59 -21.63
CA THR A 135 3.51 16.56 -22.97
C THR A 135 3.03 17.96 -23.27
N LYS A 136 3.54 18.48 -24.40
CA LYS A 136 3.26 19.79 -25.02
C LYS A 136 1.80 20.22 -24.96
#